data_AF-A0ABD0SSD6-F1
#
_entry.id   AF-A0ABD0SSD6-F1
#
_cell.length_a   1.000
_cell.length_b   1.000
_cell.length_c   1.000
_cell.angle_alpha   90.00
_cell.angle_beta   90.00
_cell.angle_gamma   90.00
#
_symmetry.space_group_name_H-M   'P 1'
#
loop_
_entity.id
_entity.type
_entity.pdbx_description
1 polymer ?
#
loop_
_entity_poly.entity_id
_entity_poly.type
_entity_poly.pdbx_seq_one_letter_code
_entity_poly.pdbx_strand_id
1 'polypeptide(L)'
;MVMPVSKDLMFIYCVVQCPINMHPYHTRCDMDTMSQRTCDEPLVYTLGYTCGWSRCDCNGDLLLDERSHSCVDYFTCTTELKREPKGRRRVGMFRLSKKLRLPENDDEFPI
;
A
#
# COMPACT_ATOMS: atom_id res chain seq x y z
N MET A 1 -9.81 -19.57 -8.38
CA MET A 1 -8.88 -20.47 -7.68
C MET A 1 -8.24 -19.63 -6.58
N VAL A 2 -8.75 -19.75 -5.36
CA VAL A 2 -8.31 -18.95 -4.22
C VAL A 2 -7.12 -19.68 -3.61
N MET A 3 -5.93 -19.09 -3.68
CA MET A 3 -4.78 -19.58 -2.91
C MET A 3 -5.11 -19.32 -1.44
N PRO A 4 -5.19 -20.34 -0.58
CA PRO A 4 -5.41 -20.11 0.84
C PRO A 4 -4.14 -19.42 1.39
N VAL A 5 -4.27 -18.14 1.75
CA VAL A 5 -3.32 -17.52 2.69
C VAL A 5 -3.62 -18.18 4.04
N SER A 6 -2.92 -19.27 4.31
CA SER A 6 -3.02 -20.05 5.55
C SER A 6 -2.60 -19.19 6.73
N LYS A 7 -3.55 -18.45 7.29
CA LYS A 7 -3.55 -18.08 8.70
C LYS A 7 -3.79 -19.36 9.49
N ASP A 8 -3.00 -19.57 10.54
CA ASP A 8 -3.14 -20.63 11.55
C ASP A 8 -2.66 -22.04 11.16
N LEU A 9 -1.33 -22.27 11.14
CA LEU A 9 -0.71 -23.44 11.78
C LEU A 9 0.83 -23.34 11.76
N MET A 10 1.43 -23.25 12.94
CA MET A 10 2.88 -23.39 13.15
C MET A 10 3.30 -24.86 12.98
N PHE A 11 3.29 -25.34 11.75
CA PHE A 11 4.00 -26.54 11.29
C PHE A 11 5.10 -26.07 10.35
N ILE A 12 6.21 -26.81 10.27
CA ILE A 12 7.35 -26.54 9.37
C ILE A 12 6.85 -26.57 7.92
N TYR A 13 6.33 -25.46 7.44
CA TYR A 13 5.81 -25.26 6.08
C TYR A 13 6.96 -24.74 5.24
N CYS A 14 7.66 -25.68 4.60
CA CYS A 14 8.60 -25.34 3.55
C CYS A 14 7.85 -25.28 2.21
N VAL A 15 7.84 -24.12 1.57
CA VAL A 15 7.34 -23.97 0.21
C VAL A 15 8.24 -24.74 -0.75
N VAL A 16 7.64 -25.70 -1.48
CA VAL A 16 8.33 -26.53 -2.47
C VAL A 16 8.44 -25.83 -3.82
N GLN A 17 7.42 -25.04 -4.19
CA GLN A 17 7.37 -24.33 -5.46
C GLN A 17 6.66 -22.99 -5.30
N CYS A 18 7.30 -21.93 -5.78
CA CYS A 18 6.74 -20.59 -5.82
C CYS A 18 6.06 -20.31 -7.16
N PRO A 19 5.02 -19.45 -7.17
CA PRO A 19 4.40 -18.99 -8.40
C PRO A 19 5.38 -18.14 -9.24
N ILE A 20 5.00 -17.90 -10.49
CA ILE A 20 5.81 -17.14 -11.45
C ILE A 20 6.16 -15.76 -10.87
N ASN A 21 7.43 -15.37 -11.00
CA ASN A 21 8.01 -14.11 -10.50
C ASN A 21 8.11 -13.98 -8.97
N MET A 22 8.00 -15.10 -8.23
CA MET A 22 8.31 -15.15 -6.80
C MET A 22 9.45 -16.13 -6.51
N HIS A 23 10.17 -15.89 -5.42
CA HIS A 23 11.30 -16.70 -5.00
C HIS A 23 11.10 -17.24 -3.58
N PRO A 24 11.56 -18.47 -3.30
CA PRO A 24 11.47 -19.02 -1.96
C PRO A 24 12.41 -18.26 -1.03
N TYR A 25 11.81 -17.65 -0.01
CA TYR A 25 12.49 -17.06 1.13
C TYR A 25 12.52 -18.06 2.27
N HIS A 26 13.72 -18.51 2.64
CA HIS A 26 13.94 -19.41 3.76
C HIS A 26 14.41 -18.65 4.98
N THR A 27 13.70 -18.81 6.10
CA THR A 27 14.17 -18.27 7.38
C THR A 27 15.42 -18.99 7.85
N ARG A 28 16.41 -18.22 8.32
CA ARG A 28 17.64 -18.74 8.91
C ARG A 28 17.50 -18.70 10.43
N CYS A 29 18.00 -19.72 11.13
CA CYS A 29 18.01 -19.72 12.60
C CYS A 29 19.13 -18.87 13.21
N ASP A 30 19.99 -18.25 12.39
CA ASP A 30 21.13 -17.46 12.86
C ASP A 30 20.90 -15.94 12.77
N MET A 31 19.80 -15.51 12.16
CA MET A 31 19.49 -14.08 11.95
C MET A 31 17.99 -13.83 12.12
N ASP A 32 17.65 -12.58 12.43
CA ASP A 32 16.26 -12.17 12.49
C ASP A 32 15.59 -12.26 11.11
N THR A 33 14.29 -12.54 11.14
CA THR A 33 13.47 -12.61 9.94
C THR A 33 13.01 -11.22 9.53
N MET A 34 13.07 -10.94 8.22
CA MET A 34 12.61 -9.67 7.66
C MET A 34 11.17 -9.78 7.16
N SER A 35 10.42 -8.69 7.26
CA SER A 35 9.08 -8.58 6.67
C SER A 35 9.15 -8.56 5.14
N GLN A 36 8.05 -8.96 4.50
CA GLN A 36 7.90 -8.85 3.05
C GLN A 36 7.44 -7.44 2.71
N ARG A 37 7.97 -6.85 1.63
CA ARG A 37 7.47 -5.56 1.13
C ARG A 37 6.14 -5.77 0.43
N THR A 38 5.11 -5.07 0.87
CA THR A 38 3.80 -5.08 0.24
C THR A 38 3.48 -3.71 -0.34
N CYS A 39 2.40 -3.68 -1.11
CA CYS A 39 1.82 -2.45 -1.63
C CYS A 39 1.44 -1.44 -0.54
N ASP A 40 0.92 -1.93 0.58
CA ASP A 40 0.51 -1.10 1.72
C ASP A 40 1.71 -0.74 2.61
N GLU A 41 2.66 -1.68 2.77
CA GLU A 41 3.88 -1.51 3.55
C GLU A 41 5.12 -1.73 2.68
N PRO A 42 5.61 -0.69 1.97
CA PRO A 42 6.78 -0.82 1.09
C PRO A 42 8.11 -0.91 1.87
N LEU A 43 8.09 -0.67 3.18
CA LEU A 43 9.25 -0.66 4.05
C LEU A 43 9.47 -2.03 4.68
N VAL A 44 10.72 -2.51 4.62
CA VAL A 44 11.12 -3.74 5.31
C VAL A 44 11.37 -3.43 6.79
N TYR A 45 10.82 -4.24 7.67
CA TYR A 45 11.06 -4.20 9.10
C TYR A 45 11.41 -5.60 9.61
N THR A 46 12.03 -5.64 10.79
CA THR A 46 12.41 -6.90 11.43
C THR A 46 11.19 -7.48 12.15
N LEU A 47 10.80 -8.71 11.78
CA LEU A 47 9.72 -9.46 12.44
C LEU A 47 10.19 -10.07 13.77
N GLY A 48 11.51 -10.22 13.93
CA GLY A 48 12.16 -10.81 15.10
C GLY A 48 12.76 -12.19 14.78
N TYR A 49 13.14 -12.89 15.85
CA TYR A 49 13.77 -14.21 15.73
C TYR A 49 12.70 -15.28 15.45
N THR A 50 12.64 -15.72 14.19
CA THR A 50 11.80 -16.86 13.78
C THR A 50 12.58 -17.73 12.81
N CYS A 51 12.45 -19.05 12.89
CA CYS A 51 13.08 -19.95 11.94
C CYS A 51 12.32 -21.26 11.73
N GLY A 52 12.73 -22.04 10.72
CA GLY A 52 12.13 -23.33 10.40
C GLY A 52 10.91 -23.26 9.48
N TRP A 53 10.75 -22.17 8.74
CA TRP A 53 9.69 -22.01 7.75
C TRP A 53 10.19 -21.28 6.49
N SER A 54 9.47 -21.43 5.38
CA SER A 54 9.73 -20.65 4.18
C SER A 54 8.45 -20.07 3.59
N ARG A 55 8.59 -19.01 2.81
CA ARG A 55 7.50 -18.35 2.07
C ARG A 55 7.97 -17.97 0.67
N CYS A 56 7.07 -17.47 -0.16
CA CYS A 56 7.42 -16.91 -1.47
C CYS A 56 7.47 -15.39 -1.40
N ASP A 57 8.66 -14.82 -1.62
CA ASP A 57 8.90 -13.38 -1.63
C ASP A 57 9.09 -12.84 -3.04
N CYS A 58 8.79 -11.55 -3.18
CA CYS A 58 9.07 -10.77 -4.36
C CYS A 58 10.56 -10.40 -4.39
N ASN A 59 11.14 -10.32 -5.59
CA ASN A 59 12.56 -10.08 -5.74
C ASN A 59 12.90 -8.58 -5.66
N GLY A 60 13.97 -8.23 -4.95
CA GLY A 60 14.54 -6.89 -4.94
C GLY A 60 13.57 -5.78 -4.51
N ASP A 61 13.28 -4.87 -5.43
CA ASP A 61 12.42 -3.69 -5.21
C ASP A 61 10.95 -3.89 -5.61
N LEU A 62 10.59 -5.12 -5.98
CA LEU A 62 9.21 -5.49 -6.26
C LEU A 62 8.40 -5.61 -4.96
N LEU A 63 7.15 -5.22 -5.03
CA LEU A 63 6.19 -5.26 -3.94
C LEU A 63 5.14 -6.33 -4.21
N LEU A 64 4.72 -7.01 -3.15
CA LEU A 64 3.58 -7.91 -3.24
C LEU A 64 2.27 -7.10 -3.26
N ASP A 65 1.50 -7.22 -4.34
CA ASP A 65 0.11 -6.79 -4.37
C ASP A 65 -0.78 -7.89 -3.78
N GLU A 66 -1.39 -7.61 -2.62
CA GLU A 66 -2.27 -8.56 -1.93
C GLU A 66 -3.57 -8.83 -2.68
N ARG A 67 -3.98 -7.94 -3.59
CA ARG A 67 -5.22 -8.13 -4.38
C ARG A 67 -5.00 -9.09 -5.54
N SER A 68 -3.94 -8.88 -6.28
CA SER A 68 -3.60 -9.68 -7.47
C SER A 68 -2.75 -10.90 -7.14
N HIS A 69 -2.21 -10.98 -5.92
CA HIS A 69 -1.22 -11.97 -5.49
C HIS A 69 -0.02 -12.05 -6.44
N SER A 70 0.44 -10.89 -6.93
CA SER A 70 1.53 -10.78 -7.90
C SER A 70 2.56 -9.74 -7.46
N CYS A 71 3.83 -9.97 -7.81
CA CYS A 71 4.89 -9.01 -7.59
C CYS A 71 4.84 -7.91 -8.65
N VAL A 72 4.75 -6.65 -8.20
CA VAL A 72 4.62 -5.46 -9.04
C VAL A 72 5.58 -4.36 -8.58
N ASP A 73 5.89 -3.42 -9.47
CA ASP A 73 6.67 -2.24 -9.12
C ASP A 73 5.88 -1.25 -8.23
N TYR A 74 6.60 -0.43 -7.45
CA TYR A 74 6.03 0.63 -6.63
C TYR A 74 5.10 1.57 -7.42
N PHE A 75 5.45 1.91 -8.65
CA PHE A 75 4.63 2.79 -9.50
C PHE A 75 3.27 2.17 -9.85
N THR A 76 3.25 0.88 -10.15
CA THR A 76 2.01 0.14 -10.47
C THR A 76 1.08 0.07 -9.27
N CYS A 77 1.67 -0.12 -8.08
CA CYS A 77 0.90 -0.16 -6.84
C CYS A 77 0.18 1.17 -6.55
N THR A 78 0.86 2.30 -6.71
CA THR A 78 0.29 3.63 -6.44
C THR A 78 -0.74 4.10 -7.47
N THR A 79 -0.83 3.45 -8.64
CA THR A 79 -1.76 3.87 -9.70
C THR A 79 -3.22 3.53 -9.36
N GLU A 80 -3.45 2.46 -8.60
CA GLU A 80 -4.79 2.03 -8.16
C GLU A 80 -5.40 2.99 -7.12
N LEU A 81 -4.57 3.69 -6.33
CA LEU A 81 -5.03 4.69 -5.36
C LEU A 81 -5.35 6.07 -5.98
N LYS A 82 -4.89 6.34 -7.21
CA LYS A 82 -5.06 7.66 -7.88
C LYS A 82 -6.24 7.75 -8.84
N ARG A 83 -7.10 6.74 -8.93
CA ARG A 83 -8.41 6.91 -9.58
C ARG A 83 -9.38 7.60 -8.63
N GLU A 84 -9.08 8.84 -8.24
CA GLU A 84 -10.18 9.75 -7.92
C GLU A 84 -11.03 9.85 -9.18
N PRO A 85 -12.34 9.51 -9.13
CA PRO A 85 -13.20 9.79 -10.25
C PRO A 85 -13.14 11.30 -10.45
N LYS A 86 -12.58 11.74 -11.59
CA LYS A 86 -12.74 13.12 -12.06
C LYS A 86 -14.23 13.36 -12.21
N GLY A 87 -14.88 13.78 -11.13
CA GLY A 87 -16.23 14.26 -11.14
C GLY A 87 -16.27 15.36 -12.18
N ARG A 88 -16.94 15.08 -13.29
CA ARG A 88 -17.33 16.08 -14.29
C ARG A 88 -18.18 17.11 -13.54
N ARG A 89 -17.55 18.12 -12.93
CA ARG A 89 -18.23 19.34 -12.53
C ARG A 89 -18.64 20.03 -13.84
N ARG A 90 -19.83 19.71 -14.33
CA ARG A 90 -20.58 20.60 -15.22
C ARG A 90 -20.93 21.82 -14.38
N VAL A 91 -19.99 22.75 -14.24
CA VAL A 91 -20.31 24.09 -13.75
C VAL A 91 -21.00 24.77 -14.92
N GLY A 92 -22.33 24.80 -14.83
CA GLY A 92 -23.16 25.57 -15.73
C GLY A 92 -22.70 27.01 -15.78
N MET A 93 -22.69 27.57 -16.98
CA MET A 93 -22.57 28.99 -17.26
C MET A 93 -23.56 29.78 -16.39
N PHE A 94 -23.08 30.34 -15.29
CA PHE A 94 -23.73 31.47 -14.63
C PHE A 94 -22.84 32.69 -14.83
N ARG A 95 -23.22 33.49 -15.84
CA ARG A 95 -22.84 34.89 -15.91
C ARG A 95 -23.50 35.59 -14.71
N LEU A 96 -22.72 36.14 -13.78
CA LEU A 96 -23.19 37.27 -12.97
C LEU A 96 -22.01 38.15 -12.54
N SER A 97 -22.20 39.44 -12.77
CA SER A 97 -21.19 40.48 -12.87
C SER A 97 -20.70 41.03 -11.53
N LYS A 98 -19.44 41.53 -11.56
CA LYS A 98 -18.87 42.64 -10.77
C LYS A 98 -19.60 43.06 -9.48
N LYS A 99 -19.01 42.76 -8.32
CA LYS A 99 -18.76 43.73 -7.24
C LYS A 99 -17.88 43.15 -6.13
N LEU A 100 -16.61 43.55 -6.12
CA LEU A 100 -15.81 43.61 -4.90
C LEU A 100 -16.36 44.77 -4.05
N ARG A 101 -16.77 44.48 -2.81
CA ARG A 101 -16.86 45.47 -1.73
C ARG A 101 -16.46 44.78 -0.42
N LEU A 102 -15.27 45.11 0.06
CA LEU A 102 -14.87 44.88 1.45
C LEU A 102 -15.63 45.90 2.32
N PRO A 103 -16.29 45.51 3.41
CA PRO A 103 -16.66 46.45 4.44
C PRO A 103 -15.46 46.64 5.38
N GLU A 104 -14.75 47.76 5.22
CA GLU A 104 -14.13 48.45 6.35
C GLU A 104 -15.26 49.01 7.20
N ASN A 105 -15.30 48.69 8.48
CA ASN A 105 -15.89 49.56 9.49
C ASN A 105 -15.10 49.39 10.78
N ASP A 106 -14.52 50.51 11.15
CA ASP A 106 -13.77 50.81 12.34
C ASP A 106 -14.67 50.83 13.60
N ASP A 107 -13.98 50.69 14.74
CA ASP A 107 -14.27 51.26 16.05
C ASP A 107 -15.41 50.71 16.96
N GLU A 108 -14.97 50.45 18.20
CA GLU A 108 -15.66 50.58 19.49
C GLU A 108 -16.13 49.30 20.21
N PHE A 109 -15.21 48.72 21.00
CA PHE A 109 -15.52 47.82 22.13
C PHE A 109 -15.64 48.65 23.42
N PRO A 110 -16.77 48.63 24.14
CA PRO A 110 -16.81 49.07 25.52
C PRO A 110 -16.42 47.91 26.47
N ILE A 111 -15.51 48.18 27.40
CA ILE A 111 -15.32 47.43 28.66
C ILE A 111 -15.99 48.24 29.77
#